data_AF-A0A5D2H1B0-F1
#
_entry.id   AF-A0A5D2H1B0-F1
#
_cell.length_a   1.000
_cell.length_b   1.000
_cell.length_c   1.000
_cell.angle_alpha   90.00
_cell.angle_beta   90.00
_cell.angle_gamma   90.00
#
_symmetry.space_group_name_H-M   'P 1'
#
loop_
_entity.id
_entity.type
_entity.pdbx_description
1 polymer ?
#
loop_
_entity_poly.entity_id
_entity_poly.type
_entity_poly.pdbx_seq_one_letter_code
_entity_poly.pdbx_strand_id
1 'polypeptide(L)'
;TIAKGPDTTTWIWNLHVDAHDFDSHTNDLEKISRKIFSAHFSQLSIIFLWLSGMYFHGARFSNYEAWLSNPTHIGPSAQVVWPIVGQEILNGDMGGGFQGIQITFGFFQIWRAFGITSELQLYCTTIGALVFAALMLFAGWFHDHKAAPKLAWFQDVESMLNHHLAGLLGLGSLSWAGHQVHVSLPIKLP
;
A
#
# COMPACT_ATOMS: atom_id res chain seq x y z
N THR A 1 -9.43 -29.38 13.99
CA THR A 1 -8.85 -30.72 13.77
C THR A 1 -7.34 -30.75 13.85
N ILE A 2 -6.63 -29.67 13.49
CA ILE A 2 -5.16 -29.61 13.44
C ILE A 2 -4.43 -29.32 14.77
N ALA A 3 -5.15 -28.98 15.86
CA ALA A 3 -4.53 -28.55 17.12
C ALA A 3 -3.67 -29.62 17.84
N LYS A 4 -3.81 -30.90 17.48
CA LYS A 4 -3.08 -32.02 18.13
C LYS A 4 -1.62 -32.17 17.67
N GLY A 5 -1.21 -31.42 16.64
CA GLY A 5 0.14 -31.49 16.06
C GLY A 5 0.23 -32.35 14.79
N PRO A 6 1.41 -32.35 14.13
CA PRO A 6 1.60 -32.99 12.83
C PRO A 6 1.87 -34.49 12.91
N ASP A 7 0.83 -35.30 12.74
CA ASP A 7 0.97 -36.76 12.58
C ASP A 7 1.36 -37.17 11.15
N THR A 8 1.06 -36.32 10.15
CA THR A 8 1.41 -36.52 8.73
C THR A 8 1.81 -35.20 8.09
N THR A 9 2.50 -35.25 6.94
CA THR A 9 2.85 -34.03 6.17
C THR A 9 1.63 -33.29 5.64
N THR A 10 0.48 -33.97 5.45
CA THR A 10 -0.80 -33.33 5.10
C THR A 10 -1.23 -32.28 6.12
N TRP A 11 -0.86 -32.47 7.40
CA TRP A 11 -1.10 -31.47 8.44
C TRP A 11 -0.53 -30.10 8.08
N ILE A 12 0.65 -30.04 7.47
CA ILE A 12 1.30 -28.78 7.07
C ILE A 12 0.43 -28.05 6.05
N TRP A 13 -0.11 -28.75 5.07
CA TRP A 13 -0.97 -28.15 4.06
C TRP A 13 -2.29 -27.67 4.66
N ASN A 14 -2.93 -28.49 5.49
CA ASN A 14 -4.17 -28.12 6.16
C ASN A 14 -3.98 -26.89 7.07
N LEU A 15 -2.84 -26.76 7.75
CA LEU A 15 -2.52 -25.57 8.54
C LEU A 15 -2.58 -24.28 7.72
N HIS A 16 -2.06 -24.28 6.49
CA HIS A 16 -2.04 -23.09 5.65
C HIS A 16 -3.40 -22.83 4.97
N VAL A 17 -4.07 -23.88 4.51
CA VAL A 17 -5.38 -23.77 3.84
C VAL A 17 -6.44 -23.29 4.81
N ASP A 18 -6.46 -23.81 6.03
CA ASP A 18 -7.50 -23.50 7.01
C ASP A 18 -7.22 -22.17 7.75
N ALA A 19 -6.02 -21.59 7.63
CA ALA A 19 -5.58 -20.44 8.43
C ALA A 19 -6.54 -19.25 8.41
N HIS A 20 -7.13 -18.94 7.25
CA HIS A 20 -8.09 -17.84 7.07
C HIS A 20 -9.53 -18.31 6.85
N ASP A 21 -9.79 -19.62 6.97
CA ASP A 21 -11.15 -20.16 6.98
C ASP A 21 -11.76 -19.94 8.38
N PHE A 22 -12.23 -18.73 8.64
CA PHE A 22 -12.73 -18.36 9.96
C PHE A 22 -14.00 -19.09 10.37
N ASP A 23 -14.81 -19.53 9.40
CA ASP A 23 -16.05 -20.26 9.65
C ASP A 23 -15.78 -21.69 10.12
N SER A 24 -14.73 -22.36 9.62
CA SER A 24 -14.34 -23.69 10.13
C SER A 24 -13.72 -23.66 11.54
N HIS A 25 -13.30 -22.48 12.00
CA HIS A 25 -12.74 -22.29 13.34
C HIS A 25 -13.79 -22.12 14.44
N THR A 26 -14.97 -21.57 14.12
CA THR A 26 -16.02 -21.27 15.11
C THR A 26 -17.35 -20.97 14.43
N ASN A 27 -18.47 -21.33 15.05
CA ASN A 27 -19.82 -21.00 14.54
C ASN A 27 -20.37 -19.67 15.09
N ASP A 28 -19.51 -18.88 15.75
CA ASP A 28 -19.89 -17.60 16.38
C ASP A 28 -19.66 -16.46 15.38
N LEU A 29 -20.75 -15.98 14.78
CA LEU A 29 -20.71 -14.92 13.77
C LEU A 29 -20.11 -13.61 14.31
N GLU A 30 -20.31 -13.26 15.58
CA GLU A 30 -19.70 -12.06 16.17
C GLU A 30 -18.17 -12.18 16.19
N LYS A 31 -17.66 -13.36 16.54
CA LYS A 31 -16.22 -13.65 16.55
C LYS A 31 -15.63 -13.70 15.14
N ILE A 32 -16.36 -14.26 14.17
CA ILE A 32 -15.95 -14.26 12.77
C ILE A 32 -15.87 -12.83 12.23
N SER A 33 -16.89 -12.00 12.44
CA SER A 33 -16.92 -10.60 11.98
C SER A 33 -15.75 -9.77 12.55
N ARG A 34 -15.39 -9.98 13.82
CA ARG A 34 -14.22 -9.34 14.44
C ARG A 34 -12.90 -9.72 13.77
N LYS A 35 -12.69 -11.02 13.53
CA LYS A 35 -11.49 -11.52 12.83
C LYS A 35 -11.37 -10.92 11.44
N ILE A 36 -12.47 -10.90 10.68
CA ILE A 36 -12.53 -10.29 9.34
C ILE A 36 -12.16 -8.81 9.42
N PHE A 37 -12.76 -8.07 10.35
CA PHE A 37 -12.51 -6.64 10.51
C PHE A 37 -11.04 -6.32 10.85
N SER A 38 -10.44 -7.08 11.77
CA SER A 38 -9.01 -6.96 12.09
C SER A 38 -8.10 -7.34 10.93
N ALA A 39 -8.45 -8.40 10.19
CA ALA A 39 -7.72 -8.82 9.00
C ALA A 39 -7.75 -7.74 7.89
N HIS A 40 -8.86 -7.03 7.71
CA HIS A 40 -8.94 -5.89 6.79
C HIS A 40 -7.94 -4.79 7.15
N PHE A 41 -7.82 -4.41 8.42
CA PHE A 41 -6.82 -3.44 8.85
C PHE A 41 -5.39 -3.93 8.61
N SER A 42 -5.12 -5.21 8.86
CA SER A 42 -3.81 -5.81 8.60
C SER A 42 -3.47 -5.79 7.10
N GLN A 43 -4.46 -6.07 6.24
CA GLN A 43 -4.29 -5.95 4.79
C GLN A 43 -4.01 -4.50 4.37
N LEU A 44 -4.74 -3.52 4.91
CA LEU A 44 -4.47 -2.10 4.66
C LEU A 44 -3.07 -1.69 5.12
N SER A 45 -2.58 -2.21 6.25
CA SER A 45 -1.22 -1.98 6.71
C SER A 45 -0.18 -2.47 5.70
N ILE A 46 -0.36 -3.66 5.11
CA ILE A 46 0.54 -4.20 4.10
C ILE A 46 0.49 -3.35 2.82
N ILE A 47 -0.69 -2.88 2.41
CA ILE A 47 -0.85 -1.97 1.27
C ILE A 47 -0.09 -0.66 1.51
N PHE A 48 -0.24 -0.04 2.68
CA PHE A 48 0.50 1.19 3.02
C PHE A 48 2.01 0.97 3.11
N LEU A 49 2.46 -0.18 3.62
CA LEU A 49 3.87 -0.54 3.65
C LEU A 49 4.43 -0.70 2.23
N TRP A 50 3.70 -1.39 1.36
CA TRP A 50 4.07 -1.53 -0.06
C TRP A 50 4.12 -0.15 -0.75
N LEU A 51 3.11 0.70 -0.55
CA LEU A 51 3.11 2.07 -1.06
C LEU A 51 4.30 2.87 -0.54
N SER A 52 4.59 2.80 0.77
CA SER A 52 5.75 3.45 1.39
C SER A 52 7.05 3.01 0.70
N GLY A 53 7.21 1.70 0.45
CA GLY A 53 8.33 1.16 -0.33
C GLY A 53 8.43 1.75 -1.74
N MET A 54 7.31 1.87 -2.47
CA MET A 54 7.31 2.47 -3.80
C MET A 54 7.78 3.93 -3.79
N TYR A 55 7.29 4.75 -2.84
CA TYR A 55 7.75 6.13 -2.68
C TYR A 55 9.21 6.21 -2.24
N PHE A 56 9.67 5.31 -1.35
CA PHE A 56 11.04 5.28 -0.88
C PHE A 56 12.03 4.97 -2.00
N HIS A 57 11.71 3.96 -2.82
CA HIS A 57 12.49 3.60 -3.99
C HIS A 57 12.57 4.78 -4.98
N GLY A 58 11.45 5.48 -5.20
CA GLY A 58 11.43 6.74 -5.94
C GLY A 58 12.33 7.82 -5.34
N ALA A 59 12.37 7.95 -4.02
CA ALA A 59 13.13 9.00 -3.34
C ALA A 59 14.64 8.73 -3.24
N ARG A 60 15.10 7.48 -3.30
CA ARG A 60 16.49 7.12 -2.97
C ARG A 60 17.25 6.37 -4.05
N PHE A 61 16.55 5.65 -4.92
CA PHE A 61 17.15 4.73 -5.89
C PHE A 61 16.56 4.92 -7.28
N SER A 62 16.21 6.16 -7.62
CA SER A 62 15.53 6.47 -8.87
C SER A 62 16.18 7.63 -9.61
N ASN A 63 15.80 7.80 -10.88
CA ASN A 63 16.13 8.96 -11.68
C ASN A 63 14.94 9.92 -11.85
N TYR A 64 14.05 10.04 -10.84
CA TYR A 64 12.80 10.77 -10.97
C TYR A 64 12.98 12.25 -11.36
N GLU A 65 13.88 13.00 -10.71
CA GLU A 65 14.11 14.41 -11.04
C GLU A 65 14.72 14.57 -12.45
N ALA A 66 15.66 13.69 -12.82
CA ALA A 66 16.22 13.67 -14.17
C ALA A 66 15.13 13.37 -15.21
N TRP A 67 14.30 12.36 -14.97
CA TRP A 67 13.15 12.03 -15.82
C TRP A 67 12.17 13.20 -15.92
N LEU A 68 11.92 13.93 -14.83
CA LEU A 68 11.01 15.07 -14.82
C LEU A 68 11.49 16.19 -15.76
N SER A 69 12.82 16.36 -15.88
CA SER A 69 13.44 17.33 -16.80
C SER A 69 13.34 16.95 -18.28
N ASN A 70 13.30 15.64 -18.61
CA ASN A 70 13.24 15.15 -19.98
C ASN A 70 12.48 13.81 -20.10
N PRO A 71 11.15 13.82 -19.91
CA PRO A 71 10.34 12.61 -19.75
C PRO A 71 10.13 11.82 -21.04
N THR A 72 10.48 12.39 -22.20
CA THR A 72 10.35 11.74 -23.52
C THR A 72 11.60 10.95 -23.93
N HIS A 73 12.76 11.25 -23.34
CA HIS A 73 14.02 10.60 -23.69
C HIS A 73 14.67 9.83 -22.53
N ILE A 74 14.36 10.18 -21.27
CA ILE A 74 14.85 9.45 -20.11
C ILE A 74 13.84 8.35 -19.77
N GLY A 75 14.33 7.11 -19.61
CA GLY A 75 13.53 5.98 -19.16
C GLY A 75 13.28 6.05 -17.64
N PRO A 76 12.08 5.78 -17.14
CA PRO A 76 11.82 5.76 -15.70
C PRO A 76 12.49 4.54 -15.06
N SER A 77 13.26 4.76 -13.98
CA SER A 77 13.92 3.70 -13.22
C SER A 77 13.91 4.02 -11.73
N ALA A 78 13.63 3.01 -10.89
CA ALA A 78 13.57 3.13 -9.43
C ALA A 78 14.10 1.88 -8.67
N GLN A 79 14.86 1.04 -9.37
CA GLN A 79 15.46 -0.16 -8.81
C GLN A 79 16.87 -0.33 -9.35
N VAL A 80 17.83 -0.47 -8.43
CA VAL A 80 19.25 -0.65 -8.73
C VAL A 80 19.72 -1.96 -8.12
N VAL A 81 20.41 -2.76 -8.91
CA VAL A 81 20.93 -4.08 -8.53
C VAL A 81 22.34 -3.96 -7.99
N TRP A 82 22.64 -4.67 -6.89
CA TRP A 82 23.99 -4.73 -6.33
C TRP A 82 24.96 -5.57 -7.17
N PRO A 83 26.24 -5.15 -7.29
CA PRO A 83 27.25 -5.83 -8.09
C PRO A 83 27.92 -6.96 -7.30
N ILE A 84 27.28 -8.14 -7.25
CA ILE A 84 27.79 -9.29 -6.48
C ILE A 84 28.34 -10.38 -7.40
N VAL A 85 27.55 -10.79 -8.40
CA VAL A 85 27.85 -11.96 -9.25
C VAL A 85 27.78 -11.66 -10.75
N GLY A 86 27.90 -10.38 -11.14
CA GLY A 86 27.69 -9.93 -12.53
C GLY A 86 26.25 -9.51 -12.83
N GLN A 87 25.34 -9.60 -11.86
CA GLN A 87 23.93 -9.22 -12.02
C GLN A 87 23.72 -7.70 -12.20
N GLU A 88 24.75 -6.88 -11.98
CA GLU A 88 24.74 -5.46 -12.31
C GLU A 88 24.58 -5.19 -13.81
N ILE A 89 24.75 -6.19 -14.68
CA ILE A 89 24.34 -6.13 -16.09
C ILE A 89 22.86 -5.76 -16.27
N LEU A 90 22.03 -6.00 -15.25
CA LEU A 90 20.61 -5.60 -15.22
C LEU A 90 20.43 -4.08 -15.04
N ASN A 91 21.45 -3.36 -14.58
CA ASN A 91 21.43 -1.89 -14.47
C ASN A 91 21.73 -1.26 -15.83
N GLY A 92 20.73 -1.25 -16.70
CA GLY A 92 20.82 -0.63 -18.03
C GLY A 92 20.94 0.90 -17.93
N ASP A 93 21.52 1.52 -18.95
CA ASP A 93 21.55 2.98 -19.08
C ASP A 93 20.15 3.53 -19.41
N MET A 94 19.59 4.29 -18.47
CA MET A 94 18.24 4.87 -18.56
C MET A 94 18.25 6.32 -19.06
N GLY A 95 19.43 6.89 -19.33
CA GLY A 95 19.62 8.32 -19.56
C GLY A 95 19.70 9.12 -18.25
N GLY A 96 20.08 10.40 -18.37
CA GLY A 96 20.24 11.29 -17.21
C GLY A 96 21.40 10.90 -16.28
N GLY A 97 22.37 10.11 -16.78
CA GLY A 97 23.51 9.62 -15.99
C GLY A 97 23.16 8.53 -14.98
N PHE A 98 21.98 7.92 -15.09
CA PHE A 98 21.49 6.90 -14.17
C PHE A 98 21.43 5.51 -14.82
N GLN A 99 21.88 4.50 -14.07
CA GLN A 99 21.81 3.10 -14.47
C GLN A 99 20.96 2.31 -13.49
N GLY A 100 20.01 1.53 -14.00
CA GLY A 100 19.08 0.76 -13.19
C GLY A 100 18.11 -0.06 -14.03
N ILE A 101 17.15 -0.69 -13.38
CA ILE A 101 16.08 -1.43 -14.05
C ILE A 101 14.99 -0.46 -14.50
N GLN A 102 14.60 -0.52 -15.76
CA GLN A 102 13.47 0.22 -16.27
C GLN A 102 12.17 -0.26 -15.62
N ILE A 103 11.40 0.66 -15.03
CA ILE A 103 10.12 0.35 -14.39
C ILE A 103 8.95 0.59 -15.36
N THR A 104 7.91 -0.24 -15.27
CA THR A 104 6.75 -0.20 -16.18
C THR A 104 5.41 0.07 -15.48
N PHE A 105 5.41 0.28 -14.16
CA PHE A 105 4.22 0.48 -13.35
C PHE A 105 3.70 1.93 -13.30
N GLY A 106 4.29 2.86 -14.06
CA GLY A 106 3.73 4.20 -14.31
C GLY A 106 3.80 5.21 -13.15
N PHE A 107 4.50 4.90 -12.06
CA PHE A 107 4.53 5.75 -10.86
C PHE A 107 5.13 7.14 -11.11
N PHE A 108 6.09 7.27 -12.03
CA PHE A 108 6.68 8.57 -12.37
C PHE A 108 5.63 9.54 -12.96
N GLN A 109 4.78 9.04 -13.85
CA GLN A 109 3.68 9.81 -14.44
C GLN A 109 2.64 10.16 -13.37
N ILE A 110 2.36 9.25 -12.43
CA ILE A 110 1.46 9.48 -11.30
C ILE A 110 2.02 10.58 -10.37
N TRP A 111 3.27 10.49 -9.96
CA TRP A 111 3.92 11.48 -9.09
C TRP A 111 3.97 12.86 -9.76
N ARG A 112 4.30 12.91 -11.04
CA ARG A 112 4.21 14.14 -11.84
C ARG A 112 2.78 14.66 -11.88
N ALA A 113 1.79 13.78 -12.00
CA ALA A 113 0.39 14.18 -12.00
C ALA A 113 -0.05 14.75 -10.64
N PHE A 114 0.56 14.30 -9.55
CA PHE A 114 0.31 14.79 -8.19
C PHE A 114 1.02 16.11 -7.90
N GLY A 115 1.88 16.58 -8.81
CA GLY A 115 2.66 17.81 -8.62
C GLY A 115 3.95 17.59 -7.81
N ILE A 116 4.44 16.35 -7.69
CA ILE A 116 5.68 16.07 -6.99
C ILE A 116 6.86 16.45 -7.88
N THR A 117 7.74 17.33 -7.40
CA THR A 117 8.86 17.90 -8.17
C THR A 117 10.23 17.57 -7.60
N SER A 118 10.31 17.01 -6.40
CA SER A 118 11.59 16.64 -5.78
C SER A 118 11.55 15.34 -5.00
N GLU A 119 12.71 14.71 -4.85
CA GLU A 119 12.91 13.49 -4.06
C GLU A 119 12.56 13.69 -2.59
N LEU A 120 12.73 14.90 -2.06
CA LEU A 120 12.36 15.23 -0.69
C LEU A 120 10.85 15.01 -0.43
N GLN A 121 10.01 15.39 -1.38
CA GLN A 121 8.56 15.19 -1.27
C GLN A 121 8.17 13.70 -1.30
N LEU A 122 8.85 12.90 -2.14
CA LEU A 122 8.70 11.44 -2.15
C LEU A 122 9.13 10.82 -0.80
N TYR A 123 10.23 11.32 -0.22
CA TYR A 123 10.71 10.87 1.08
C TYR A 123 9.75 11.24 2.22
N CYS A 124 9.18 12.44 2.24
CA CYS A 124 8.14 12.81 3.20
C CYS A 124 6.90 11.92 3.07
N THR A 125 6.49 11.62 1.84
CA THR A 125 5.35 10.73 1.55
C THR A 125 5.61 9.30 2.02
N THR A 126 6.85 8.82 1.89
CA THR A 126 7.30 7.53 2.42
C THR A 126 7.05 7.43 3.92
N ILE A 127 7.48 8.44 4.69
CA ILE A 127 7.33 8.46 6.14
C ILE A 127 5.84 8.52 6.51
N GLY A 128 5.06 9.36 5.84
CA GLY A 128 3.62 9.42 6.04
C GLY A 128 2.95 8.06 5.84
N ALA A 129 3.21 7.40 4.70
CA ALA A 129 2.69 6.07 4.40
C ALA A 129 3.12 5.02 5.43
N LEU A 130 4.36 5.08 5.94
CA LEU A 130 4.84 4.17 6.97
C LEU A 130 4.13 4.39 8.32
N VAL A 131 3.88 5.64 8.70
CA VAL A 131 3.09 5.96 9.89
C VAL A 131 1.66 5.43 9.73
N PHE A 132 1.03 5.61 8.56
CA PHE A 132 -0.29 5.04 8.30
C PHE A 132 -0.29 3.51 8.34
N ALA A 133 0.74 2.83 7.83
CA ALA A 133 0.89 1.38 7.98
C ALA A 133 0.87 0.97 9.46
N ALA A 134 1.69 1.63 10.29
CA ALA A 134 1.73 1.37 11.73
C ALA A 134 0.37 1.64 12.43
N LEU A 135 -0.32 2.72 12.04
CA LEU A 135 -1.66 3.04 12.57
C LEU A 135 -2.71 2.00 12.16
N MET A 136 -2.68 1.52 10.91
CA MET A 136 -3.60 0.47 10.46
C MET A 136 -3.35 -0.84 11.21
N LEU A 137 -2.09 -1.24 11.37
CA LEU A 137 -1.75 -2.43 12.16
C LEU A 137 -2.22 -2.31 13.61
N PHE A 138 -2.01 -1.13 14.22
CA PHE A 138 -2.49 -0.85 15.57
C PHE A 138 -4.03 -0.89 15.66
N ALA A 139 -4.75 -0.32 14.69
CA ALA A 139 -6.20 -0.34 14.64
C ALA A 139 -6.75 -1.77 14.54
N GLY A 140 -6.12 -2.64 13.74
CA GLY A 140 -6.47 -4.06 13.65
C GLY A 140 -6.32 -4.79 14.99
N TRP A 141 -5.18 -4.61 15.66
CA TRP A 141 -4.98 -5.16 17.01
C TRP A 141 -6.00 -4.61 18.02
N PHE A 142 -6.22 -3.29 18.00
CA PHE A 142 -7.10 -2.61 18.95
C PHE A 142 -8.55 -3.08 18.81
N HIS A 143 -9.07 -3.18 17.59
CA HIS A 143 -10.43 -3.62 17.31
C HIS A 143 -10.65 -5.13 17.40
N ASP A 144 -9.60 -5.92 17.63
CA ASP A 144 -9.74 -7.36 17.94
C ASP A 144 -9.59 -7.64 19.44
N HIS A 145 -8.60 -7.02 20.09
CA HIS A 145 -8.19 -7.37 21.45
C HIS A 145 -8.64 -6.40 22.54
N LYS A 146 -8.95 -5.14 22.21
CA LYS A 146 -9.26 -4.09 23.20
C LYS A 146 -10.69 -3.57 23.08
N ALA A 147 -11.12 -3.21 21.88
CA ALA A 147 -12.41 -2.62 21.60
C ALA A 147 -13.11 -3.37 20.46
N ALA A 148 -13.41 -4.64 20.71
CA ALA A 148 -14.02 -5.53 19.73
C ALA A 148 -15.51 -5.22 19.52
N PRO A 149 -15.95 -4.79 18.32
CA PRO A 149 -17.34 -4.42 18.08
C PRO A 149 -18.31 -5.59 18.28
N LYS A 150 -19.60 -5.29 18.47
CA LYS A 150 -20.69 -6.27 18.56
C LYS A 150 -21.28 -6.55 17.19
N LEU A 151 -21.93 -7.72 17.03
CA LEU A 151 -22.53 -8.12 15.75
C LEU A 151 -23.52 -7.06 15.21
N ALA A 152 -24.30 -6.43 16.09
CA ALA A 152 -25.25 -5.39 15.70
C ALA A 152 -24.58 -4.17 15.02
N TRP A 153 -23.34 -3.83 15.38
CA TRP A 153 -22.58 -2.76 14.72
C TRP A 153 -22.20 -3.15 13.29
N PHE A 154 -21.76 -4.40 13.08
CA PHE A 154 -21.42 -4.91 11.76
C PHE A 154 -22.64 -5.02 10.83
N GLN A 155 -23.83 -5.22 11.39
CA GLN A 155 -25.09 -5.37 10.65
C GLN A 155 -25.82 -4.05 10.38
N ASP A 156 -25.30 -2.92 10.86
CA ASP A 156 -25.83 -1.60 10.54
C ASP A 156 -25.42 -1.18 9.11
N VAL A 157 -26.10 -1.78 8.13
CA VAL A 157 -25.84 -1.60 6.70
C VAL A 157 -26.17 -0.19 6.23
N GLU A 158 -27.14 0.48 6.84
CA GLU A 158 -27.51 1.85 6.49
C GLU A 158 -26.39 2.81 6.88
N SER A 159 -25.91 2.72 8.12
CA SER A 159 -24.75 3.50 8.57
C SER A 159 -23.51 3.19 7.73
N MET A 160 -23.20 1.91 7.51
CA MET A 160 -22.06 1.49 6.70
C MET A 160 -22.10 2.08 5.29
N LEU A 161 -23.25 1.99 4.61
CA LEU A 161 -23.40 2.52 3.25
C LEU A 161 -23.31 4.03 3.21
N ASN A 162 -23.98 4.74 4.12
CA ASN A 162 -23.93 6.20 4.17
C ASN A 162 -22.49 6.71 4.41
N HIS A 163 -21.77 6.10 5.35
CA HIS A 163 -20.39 6.48 5.63
C HIS A 163 -19.41 6.11 4.50
N HIS A 164 -19.61 4.99 3.80
CA HIS A 164 -18.76 4.66 2.66
C HIS A 164 -19.07 5.52 1.43
N LEU A 165 -20.34 5.74 1.08
CA LEU A 165 -20.70 6.52 -0.10
C LEU A 165 -20.44 8.01 0.10
N ALA A 166 -21.05 8.62 1.12
CA ALA A 166 -20.93 10.06 1.33
C ALA A 166 -19.58 10.43 1.98
N GLY A 167 -19.14 9.64 2.97
CA GLY A 167 -17.88 9.88 3.67
C GLY A 167 -16.67 9.47 2.83
N LEU A 168 -16.40 8.17 2.70
CA LEU A 168 -15.18 7.66 2.08
C LEU A 168 -15.05 8.09 0.61
N LEU A 169 -16.08 7.88 -0.21
CA LEU A 169 -16.03 8.23 -1.64
C LEU A 169 -16.27 9.73 -1.87
N GLY A 170 -17.29 10.30 -1.23
CA GLY A 170 -17.66 11.72 -1.38
C GLY A 170 -16.58 12.66 -0.87
N LEU A 171 -16.21 12.58 0.42
CA LEU A 171 -15.17 13.44 0.98
C LEU A 171 -13.78 13.12 0.42
N GLY A 172 -13.52 11.85 0.07
CA GLY A 172 -12.29 11.45 -0.60
C GLY A 172 -12.11 12.13 -1.95
N SER A 173 -13.13 12.09 -2.81
CA SER A 173 -13.10 12.75 -4.13
C SER A 173 -13.07 14.28 -4.02
N LEU A 174 -13.79 14.87 -3.06
CA LEU A 174 -13.77 16.31 -2.80
C LEU A 174 -12.37 16.77 -2.36
N SER A 175 -11.74 16.06 -1.42
CA SER A 175 -10.39 16.37 -0.95
C SER A 175 -9.37 16.25 -2.09
N TRP A 176 -9.51 15.21 -2.92
CA TRP A 176 -8.65 15.00 -4.07
C TRP A 176 -8.81 16.09 -5.13
N ALA A 177 -10.03 16.53 -5.43
CA ALA A 177 -10.29 17.66 -6.32
C ALA A 177 -9.64 18.95 -5.79
N GLY A 178 -9.71 19.19 -4.48
CA GLY A 178 -8.99 20.29 -3.83
C GLY A 178 -7.47 20.23 -4.07
N HIS A 179 -6.85 19.07 -3.85
CA HIS A 179 -5.42 18.86 -4.15
C HIS A 179 -5.11 19.14 -5.63
N GLN A 180 -5.94 18.63 -6.54
CA GLN A 180 -5.74 18.85 -7.97
C GLN A 180 -5.77 20.34 -8.33
N VAL A 181 -6.75 21.08 -7.83
CA VAL A 181 -6.93 22.51 -8.13
C VAL A 181 -5.83 23.37 -7.51
N HIS A 182 -5.44 23.07 -6.27
CA HIS A 182 -4.54 23.94 -5.51
C HIS A 182 -3.06 23.55 -5.58
N VAL A 183 -2.73 22.34 -6.04
CA VAL A 183 -1.35 21.83 -6.10
C VAL A 183 -1.00 21.34 -7.50
N SER A 184 -1.70 20.32 -8.00
CA SER A 184 -1.31 19.67 -9.26
C SER A 184 -1.44 20.58 -10.48
N LEU A 185 -2.52 21.38 -10.59
CA LEU A 185 -2.75 22.25 -11.75
C LEU A 185 -1.77 23.43 -11.81
N PRO A 186 -1.54 24.19 -10.73
CA PRO A 186 -0.55 25.28 -10.73
C PRO A 186 0.85 24.85 -11.12
N ILE A 187 1.27 23.63 -10.76
CA ILE A 187 2.61 23.11 -11.08
C ILE A 187 2.73 22.70 -12.57
N LYS A 188 1.61 22.39 -13.24
CA LYS A 188 1.61 21.94 -14.64
C LYS A 188 1.41 23.06 -15.65
N LEU A 189 0.80 24.16 -15.25
CA LEU A 189 0.54 25.30 -16.13
C LEU A 189 1.71 26.29 -16.00
N PRO A 190 2.30 26.74 -17.12
CA PRO A 190 3.34 27.76 -17.12
C PRO A 190 2.83 29.11 -16.60
#